data_AF-E3NEV8-F1
#
_entry.id   AF-E3NEV8-F1
#
_cell.length_a   1.000
_cell.length_b   1.000
_cell.length_c   1.000
_cell.angle_alpha   90.00
_cell.angle_beta   90.00
_cell.angle_gamma   90.00
#
_symmetry.space_group_name_H-M   'P 1'
#
loop_
_entity.id
_entity.type
_entity.pdbx_description
1 polymer ?
#
loop_
_entity_poly.entity_id
_entity_poly.type
_entity_poly.pdbx_seq_one_letter_code
_entity_poly.pdbx_strand_id
1 'polypeptide(L)'
;MDTLNQSVSEVLSENLQKVVDYWYNENSGIDRHSTTTKDVGLISLLKESIEKGDEYSEYPIVKFMWEKLPESDMKVLKNLVKRERAESREADDEDVRMETMEFSEMSVEQFEQLEKRFCMEPYPTREERKEIAQMVGMSLEKTTKWFKGRRYEEGVQREAAGQESLKEELQRKAVRADANGNSLPTLENSPQEQETARELRDTRRELREARRELECYRQIYDNKEAELQEKTLKIKELRSRCKNMNELIEDLNYENGQLKRCLNGANGYEASERMMELEAQVEELSEKRRVKNHQLTRLQKELTEHKQMLEGQRNRLEAEISRLQRKVEEEKEAVPEKAELDGLRVALSGAKYEIKKLEYNLKIEQGKVEALKIPLGSKAEEKLITQQRYIDGTLIPKIHFLEAELKEYNKTLKKVNLMRYEERQEADLMKIQNKWMQNTVFRQKAELEKQKGAEPENQELHEITRLKMTYYDRDVEETNVEFIKKLILENLELTERLALWEQ
;
A
#
# COMPACT_ATOMS: atom_id res chain seq x y z
N MET A 1 9.73 -20.07 38.24
CA MET A 1 10.13 -21.45 38.66
C MET A 1 9.93 -22.42 37.50
N ASP A 2 10.35 -22.06 36.28
CA ASP A 2 9.56 -22.42 35.09
C ASP A 2 10.28 -23.39 34.13
N THR A 3 11.48 -23.84 34.49
CA THR A 3 12.37 -24.68 33.67
C THR A 3 12.26 -26.17 33.99
N LEU A 4 11.10 -26.65 34.43
CA LEU A 4 10.90 -28.01 34.96
C LEU A 4 10.05 -28.95 34.08
N ASN A 5 9.40 -28.45 33.03
CA ASN A 5 8.54 -29.22 32.12
C ASN A 5 8.80 -28.92 30.62
N GLN A 6 9.99 -28.45 30.26
CA GLN A 6 10.35 -28.17 28.86
C GLN A 6 10.95 -29.44 28.22
N SER A 7 10.39 -29.90 27.08
CA SER A 7 10.84 -31.13 26.40
C SER A 7 12.28 -30.99 25.89
N VAL A 8 13.07 -32.08 25.86
CA VAL A 8 14.43 -32.03 25.31
C VAL A 8 14.43 -31.70 23.82
N SER A 9 13.40 -32.09 23.06
CA SER A 9 13.26 -31.67 21.66
C SER A 9 13.03 -30.15 21.55
N GLU A 10 12.27 -29.56 22.47
CA GLU A 10 12.05 -28.12 22.54
C GLU A 10 13.32 -27.36 22.95
N VAL A 11 14.02 -27.84 23.99
CA VAL A 11 15.32 -27.29 24.44
C VAL A 11 16.39 -27.43 23.35
N LEU A 12 16.39 -28.52 22.59
CA LEU A 12 17.25 -28.68 21.41
C LEU A 12 16.89 -27.66 20.33
N SER A 13 15.60 -27.50 19.99
CA SER A 13 15.13 -26.54 18.99
C SER A 13 15.56 -25.10 19.31
N GLU A 14 15.57 -24.71 20.58
CA GLU A 14 15.93 -23.36 21.01
C GLU A 14 17.43 -23.11 21.02
N ASN A 15 18.23 -24.13 21.32
CA ASN A 15 19.69 -24.01 21.23
C ASN A 15 20.17 -24.07 19.78
N LEU A 16 19.51 -24.83 18.90
CA LEU A 16 19.77 -24.78 17.46
C LEU A 16 19.30 -23.45 16.83
N GLN A 17 18.16 -22.89 17.23
CA GLN A 17 17.74 -21.55 16.78
C GLN A 17 18.77 -20.47 17.14
N LYS A 18 19.41 -20.55 18.32
CA LYS A 18 20.50 -19.60 18.68
C LYS A 18 21.70 -19.70 17.74
N VAL A 19 22.02 -20.89 17.20
CA VAL A 19 23.06 -21.07 16.17
C VAL A 19 22.63 -20.42 14.85
N VAL A 20 21.36 -20.57 14.46
CA VAL A 20 20.77 -19.92 13.28
C VAL A 20 20.82 -18.39 13.42
N ASP A 21 20.36 -17.85 14.55
CA ASP A 21 20.37 -16.41 14.83
C ASP A 21 21.82 -15.87 14.85
N TYR A 22 22.77 -16.58 15.46
CA TYR A 22 24.19 -16.17 15.49
C TYR A 22 24.80 -16.18 14.08
N TRP A 23 24.51 -17.20 13.27
CA TRP A 23 24.95 -17.26 11.87
C TRP A 23 24.41 -16.11 11.02
N TYR A 24 23.12 -15.77 11.17
CA TYR A 24 22.54 -14.60 10.49
C TYR A 24 23.20 -13.29 10.94
N ASN A 25 23.47 -13.12 12.25
CA ASN A 25 24.09 -11.91 12.78
C ASN A 25 25.56 -11.72 12.33
N GLU A 26 26.35 -12.79 12.17
CA GLU A 26 27.73 -12.65 11.64
C GLU A 26 27.78 -12.39 10.13
N ASN A 27 26.83 -12.91 9.35
CA ASN A 27 26.86 -12.84 7.88
C ASN A 27 26.04 -11.69 7.29
N SER A 28 25.21 -11.01 8.09
CA SER A 28 24.33 -9.92 7.63
C SER A 28 24.85 -8.56 8.08
N GLY A 29 25.38 -7.75 7.14
CA GLY A 29 25.75 -6.34 7.38
C GLY A 29 24.55 -5.39 7.55
N ILE A 30 23.43 -5.87 8.07
CA ILE A 30 22.13 -5.18 8.17
C ILE A 30 21.56 -5.42 9.57
N ASP A 31 21.24 -4.34 10.30
CA ASP A 31 20.52 -4.41 11.57
C ASP A 31 19.12 -5.00 11.38
N ARG A 32 18.77 -5.96 12.26
CA ARG A 32 17.53 -6.78 12.30
C ARG A 32 17.44 -7.85 11.20
N HIS A 33 17.47 -9.11 11.63
CA HIS A 33 16.21 -9.85 11.85
C HIS A 33 16.44 -10.97 12.88
N SER A 34 16.03 -10.73 14.14
CA SER A 34 15.67 -11.87 15.00
C SER A 34 14.41 -12.49 14.42
N THR A 35 14.50 -13.74 13.97
CA THR A 35 13.36 -14.43 13.39
C THR A 35 12.41 -14.84 14.52
N THR A 36 11.27 -14.14 14.63
CA THR A 36 10.26 -14.42 15.67
C THR A 36 9.59 -15.80 15.50
N THR A 37 9.91 -16.51 14.42
CA THR A 37 9.50 -17.86 14.05
C THR A 37 10.74 -18.75 13.99
N LYS A 38 10.75 -19.86 14.76
CA LYS A 38 11.82 -20.87 14.69
C LYS A 38 11.99 -21.39 13.25
N ASP A 39 13.19 -21.35 12.68
CA ASP A 39 13.45 -21.90 11.34
C ASP A 39 13.62 -23.42 11.42
N VAL A 40 12.48 -24.12 11.31
CA VAL A 40 12.41 -25.58 11.40
C VAL A 40 13.25 -26.27 10.32
N GLY A 41 13.48 -25.63 9.17
CA GLY A 41 14.31 -26.19 8.10
C GLY A 41 15.80 -26.20 8.49
N LEU A 42 16.32 -25.04 8.89
CA LEU A 42 17.71 -24.91 9.32
C LEU A 42 18.00 -25.68 10.62
N ILE A 43 17.06 -25.68 11.58
CA ILE A 43 17.15 -26.49 12.81
C ILE A 43 17.27 -27.99 12.47
N SER A 44 16.45 -28.49 11.54
CA SER A 44 16.47 -29.91 11.15
C SER A 44 17.79 -30.30 10.48
N LEU A 45 18.31 -29.44 9.59
CA LEU A 45 19.60 -29.63 8.92
C LEU A 45 20.79 -29.67 9.90
N LEU A 46 20.81 -28.77 10.89
CA LEU A 46 21.86 -28.72 11.90
C LEU A 46 21.79 -29.95 12.83
N LYS A 47 20.57 -30.37 13.23
CA LYS A 47 20.34 -31.61 13.98
C LYS A 47 20.86 -32.84 13.22
N GLU A 48 20.55 -32.94 11.93
CA GLU A 48 20.97 -34.08 11.09
C GLU A 48 22.51 -34.13 10.92
N SER A 49 23.18 -32.98 10.76
CA SER A 49 24.65 -32.91 10.73
C SER A 49 25.28 -33.35 12.06
N ILE A 50 24.75 -32.91 13.21
CA ILE A 50 25.23 -33.34 14.54
C ILE A 50 24.99 -34.85 14.75
N GLU A 51 23.88 -35.39 14.27
CA GLU A 51 23.56 -36.81 14.39
C GLU A 51 24.46 -37.70 13.53
N LYS A 52 24.78 -37.27 12.30
CA LYS A 52 25.72 -37.97 11.41
C LYS A 52 27.18 -37.77 11.80
N GLY A 53 27.50 -36.71 12.55
CA GLY A 53 28.87 -36.26 12.80
C GLY A 53 29.54 -35.69 11.55
N ASP A 54 28.76 -35.10 10.64
CA ASP A 54 29.24 -34.63 9.34
C ASP A 54 29.63 -33.14 9.39
N GLU A 55 30.95 -32.91 9.43
CA GLU A 55 31.59 -31.60 9.43
C GLU A 55 31.64 -30.95 8.03
N TYR A 56 31.42 -31.73 6.96
CA TYR A 56 31.65 -31.32 5.56
C TYR A 56 30.36 -31.19 4.74
N SER A 57 29.54 -30.21 5.10
CA SER A 57 28.29 -29.91 4.40
C SER A 57 28.43 -28.81 3.33
N GLU A 58 27.65 -28.91 2.26
CA GLU A 58 27.50 -27.85 1.25
C GLU A 58 26.82 -26.58 1.81
N TYR A 59 26.12 -26.69 2.95
CA TYR A 59 25.38 -25.59 3.57
C TYR A 59 26.31 -24.74 4.48
N PRO A 60 26.51 -23.44 4.21
CA PRO A 60 27.46 -22.61 4.97
C PRO A 60 27.18 -22.49 6.47
N ILE A 61 25.91 -22.60 6.88
CA ILE A 61 25.49 -22.58 8.29
C ILE A 61 26.00 -23.80 9.07
N VAL A 62 26.05 -24.98 8.45
CA VAL A 62 26.58 -26.21 9.07
C VAL A 62 28.07 -26.06 9.25
N LYS A 63 28.78 -25.61 8.21
CA LYS A 63 30.21 -25.32 8.29
C LYS A 63 30.54 -24.30 9.39
N PHE A 64 29.75 -23.22 9.50
CA PHE A 64 29.85 -22.23 10.57
C PHE A 64 29.65 -22.86 11.96
N MET A 65 28.65 -23.73 12.13
CA MET A 65 28.41 -24.44 13.40
C MET A 65 29.62 -25.31 13.84
N TRP A 66 30.36 -25.90 12.90
CA TRP A 66 31.56 -26.69 13.22
C TRP A 66 32.85 -25.85 13.36
N GLU A 67 33.01 -24.74 12.60
CA GLU A 67 34.21 -23.90 12.65
C GLU A 67 34.17 -22.75 13.67
N LYS A 68 32.99 -22.31 14.12
CA LYS A 68 32.81 -21.07 14.91
C LYS A 68 32.16 -21.23 16.28
N LEU A 69 31.48 -22.34 16.54
CA LEU A 69 30.82 -22.56 17.82
C LEU A 69 31.84 -23.00 18.89
N PRO A 70 31.76 -22.52 20.14
CA PRO A 70 32.62 -23.03 21.21
C PRO A 70 32.45 -24.54 21.44
N GLU A 71 33.54 -25.25 21.74
CA GLU A 71 33.49 -26.70 22.00
C GLU A 71 32.60 -27.06 23.21
N SER A 72 32.42 -26.13 24.16
CA SER A 72 31.41 -26.26 25.24
C SER A 72 30.00 -26.42 24.70
N ASP A 73 29.65 -25.62 23.69
CA ASP A 73 28.29 -25.41 23.22
C ASP A 73 27.95 -26.48 22.18
N MET A 74 28.91 -26.80 21.31
CA MET A 74 28.91 -27.99 20.45
C MET A 74 28.74 -29.27 21.28
N LYS A 75 29.41 -29.40 22.43
CA LYS A 75 29.23 -30.53 23.35
C LYS A 75 27.85 -30.57 24.01
N VAL A 76 27.25 -29.42 24.32
CA VAL A 76 25.84 -29.34 24.79
C VAL A 76 24.88 -29.82 23.69
N LEU A 77 25.03 -29.34 22.45
CA LEU A 77 24.19 -29.77 21.32
C LEU A 77 24.33 -31.28 21.04
N LYS A 78 25.57 -31.81 20.98
CA LYS A 78 25.86 -33.25 20.83
C LYS A 78 25.21 -34.10 21.94
N ASN A 79 25.07 -33.56 23.15
CA ASN A 79 24.39 -34.26 24.26
C ASN A 79 22.86 -34.16 24.16
N LEU A 80 22.31 -33.01 23.76
CA LEU A 80 20.86 -32.83 23.58
C LEU A 80 20.31 -33.72 22.46
N VAL A 81 20.99 -33.80 21.31
CA VAL A 81 20.60 -34.71 20.19
C VAL A 81 20.60 -36.18 20.63
N LYS A 82 21.62 -36.62 21.39
CA LYS A 82 21.68 -37.98 21.95
C LYS A 82 20.54 -38.27 22.93
N ARG A 83 20.16 -37.27 23.74
CA ARG A 83 19.10 -37.43 24.74
C ARG A 83 17.71 -37.41 24.12
N GLU A 84 17.42 -36.51 23.18
CA GLU A 84 16.18 -36.52 22.41
C GLU A 84 15.98 -37.86 21.69
N ARG A 85 17.05 -38.43 21.10
CA ARG A 85 17.01 -39.76 20.47
C ARG A 85 16.84 -40.93 21.46
N ALA A 86 17.18 -40.74 22.73
CA ALA A 86 16.88 -41.71 23.79
C ALA A 86 15.41 -41.59 24.22
N GLU A 87 14.92 -40.38 24.51
CA GLU A 87 13.52 -40.13 24.89
C GLU A 87 12.55 -40.52 23.76
N SER A 88 12.96 -40.40 22.49
CA SER A 88 12.19 -40.90 21.34
C SER A 88 12.09 -42.43 21.29
N ARG A 89 13.11 -43.15 21.76
CA ARG A 89 13.12 -44.62 21.84
C ARG A 89 12.37 -45.14 23.06
N GLU A 90 12.49 -44.45 24.19
CA GLU A 90 11.70 -44.76 25.39
C GLU A 90 10.19 -44.54 25.12
N ALA A 91 9.83 -43.62 24.22
CA ALA A 91 8.46 -43.51 23.71
C ALA A 91 8.04 -44.72 22.84
N ASP A 92 8.88 -45.17 21.90
CA ASP A 92 8.61 -46.40 21.12
C ASP A 92 8.45 -47.65 22.03
N ASP A 93 9.32 -47.79 23.03
CA ASP A 93 9.32 -48.92 23.98
C ASP A 93 8.11 -48.89 24.93
N GLU A 94 7.67 -47.71 25.40
CA GLU A 94 6.47 -47.59 26.23
C GLU A 94 5.17 -47.70 25.40
N ASP A 95 5.17 -47.36 24.10
CA ASP A 95 4.02 -47.59 23.21
C ASP A 95 3.78 -49.10 22.98
N VAL A 96 4.84 -49.92 22.85
CA VAL A 96 4.75 -51.40 22.88
C VAL A 96 4.19 -51.90 24.22
N ARG A 97 4.50 -51.22 25.32
CA ARG A 97 4.00 -51.54 26.67
C ARG A 97 2.53 -51.17 26.83
N MET A 98 2.09 -50.07 26.23
CA MET A 98 0.69 -49.65 26.17
C MET A 98 -0.14 -50.52 25.20
N GLU A 99 0.44 -50.99 24.09
CA GLU A 99 -0.16 -52.08 23.27
C GLU A 99 -0.40 -53.35 24.10
N THR A 100 0.41 -53.60 25.13
CA THR A 100 0.22 -54.74 26.03
C THR A 100 -0.96 -54.53 26.99
N MET A 101 -1.25 -53.28 27.40
CA MET A 101 -2.47 -52.93 28.15
C MET A 101 -3.75 -52.96 27.30
N GLU A 102 -3.67 -52.75 25.97
CA GLU A 102 -4.80 -52.86 25.02
C GLU A 102 -5.50 -54.24 25.01
N PHE A 103 -4.87 -55.26 25.62
CA PHE A 103 -5.40 -56.61 25.78
C PHE A 103 -6.16 -56.85 27.09
N SER A 104 -6.14 -55.91 28.04
CA SER A 104 -6.83 -56.06 29.34
C SER A 104 -8.37 -56.06 29.21
N GLU A 105 -8.92 -55.60 28.07
CA GLU A 105 -10.35 -55.67 27.73
C GLU A 105 -10.79 -57.03 27.17
N MET A 106 -9.87 -57.98 26.96
CA MET A 106 -10.17 -59.28 26.37
C MET A 106 -10.82 -60.23 27.38
N SER A 107 -11.90 -60.91 26.99
CA SER A 107 -12.55 -61.87 27.88
C SER A 107 -11.70 -63.14 28.09
N VAL A 108 -11.87 -63.78 29.25
CA VAL A 108 -11.13 -65.01 29.62
C VAL A 108 -11.31 -66.12 28.57
N GLU A 109 -12.53 -66.28 28.05
CA GLU A 109 -12.85 -67.27 27.01
C GLU A 109 -12.12 -66.99 25.68
N GLN A 110 -11.82 -65.73 25.37
CA GLN A 110 -11.05 -65.36 24.17
C GLN A 110 -9.55 -65.60 24.39
N PHE A 111 -9.03 -65.28 25.57
CA PHE A 111 -7.64 -65.55 25.95
C PHE A 111 -7.35 -67.05 25.94
N GLU A 112 -8.20 -67.88 26.55
CA GLU A 112 -8.04 -69.34 26.56
C GLU A 112 -8.04 -69.95 25.14
N GLN A 113 -8.90 -69.44 24.25
CA GLN A 113 -8.92 -69.89 22.85
C GLN A 113 -7.67 -69.50 22.08
N LEU A 114 -7.12 -68.31 22.32
CA LEU A 114 -5.87 -67.86 21.71
C LEU A 114 -4.66 -68.65 22.25
N GLU A 115 -4.56 -68.85 23.55
CA GLU A 115 -3.48 -69.63 24.17
C GLU A 115 -3.52 -71.09 23.71
N LYS A 116 -4.71 -71.71 23.66
CA LYS A 116 -4.89 -73.06 23.12
C LYS A 116 -4.47 -73.16 21.64
N ARG A 117 -4.69 -72.13 20.84
CA ARG A 117 -4.19 -72.07 19.45
C ARG A 117 -2.68 -71.84 19.40
N PHE A 118 -2.12 -71.00 20.26
CA PHE A 118 -0.68 -70.75 20.37
C PHE A 118 0.11 -72.03 20.71
N CYS A 119 -0.37 -72.84 21.66
CA CYS A 119 0.24 -74.12 22.00
C CYS A 119 0.22 -75.16 20.86
N MET A 120 -0.68 -75.01 19.87
CA MET A 120 -0.72 -75.87 18.68
C MET A 120 0.11 -75.28 17.52
N GLU A 121 0.07 -73.96 17.35
CA GLU A 121 0.74 -73.25 16.26
C GLU A 121 1.16 -71.83 16.70
N PRO A 122 2.42 -71.61 17.08
CA PRO A 122 2.91 -70.28 17.49
C PRO A 122 3.11 -69.30 16.32
N TYR A 123 3.04 -69.75 15.07
CA TYR A 123 3.37 -68.99 13.85
C TYR A 123 2.30 -69.08 12.74
N PRO A 124 1.00 -68.83 13.02
CA PRO A 124 -0.06 -68.96 12.02
C PRO A 124 0.13 -67.98 10.85
N THR A 125 -0.22 -68.41 9.64
CA THR A 125 -0.19 -67.59 8.43
C THR A 125 -1.23 -66.45 8.49
N ARG A 126 -1.32 -65.64 7.43
CA ARG A 126 -2.32 -64.56 7.34
C ARG A 126 -3.75 -65.11 7.23
N GLU A 127 -3.91 -66.32 6.71
CA GLU A 127 -5.21 -66.94 6.46
C GLU A 127 -5.71 -67.64 7.73
N GLU A 128 -4.88 -68.48 8.38
CA GLU A 128 -5.22 -69.04 9.70
C GLU A 128 -5.50 -67.93 10.74
N ARG A 129 -4.73 -66.82 10.76
CA ARG A 129 -5.04 -65.69 11.66
C ARG A 129 -6.40 -65.04 11.38
N LYS A 130 -6.89 -65.08 10.15
CA LYS A 130 -8.22 -64.57 9.80
C LYS A 130 -9.32 -65.53 10.28
N GLU A 131 -9.09 -66.83 10.17
CA GLU A 131 -9.99 -67.85 10.72
C GLU A 131 -10.03 -67.82 12.25
N ILE A 132 -8.87 -67.71 12.91
CA ILE A 132 -8.76 -67.56 14.37
C ILE A 132 -9.46 -66.28 14.83
N ALA A 133 -9.26 -65.15 14.15
CA ALA A 133 -9.96 -63.90 14.45
C ALA A 133 -11.50 -64.05 14.33
N GLN A 134 -11.98 -64.76 13.30
CA GLN A 134 -13.40 -65.06 13.14
C GLN A 134 -13.96 -66.02 14.21
N MET A 135 -13.20 -67.04 14.62
CA MET A 135 -13.61 -67.97 15.67
C MET A 135 -13.65 -67.32 17.06
N VAL A 136 -12.68 -66.46 17.38
CA VAL A 136 -12.56 -65.80 18.69
C VAL A 136 -13.37 -64.49 18.77
N GLY A 137 -13.98 -64.05 17.66
CA GLY A 137 -14.78 -62.82 17.60
C GLY A 137 -13.96 -61.54 17.73
N MET A 138 -12.74 -61.52 17.20
CA MET A 138 -11.78 -60.41 17.28
C MET A 138 -11.41 -59.86 15.90
N SER A 139 -10.76 -58.69 15.86
CA SER A 139 -10.17 -58.19 14.61
C SER A 139 -8.88 -58.94 14.28
N LEU A 140 -8.62 -59.13 12.96
CA LEU A 140 -7.37 -59.72 12.45
C LEU A 140 -6.12 -59.00 12.98
N GLU A 141 -6.24 -57.72 13.26
CA GLU A 141 -5.18 -56.87 13.83
C GLU A 141 -4.94 -57.18 15.31
N LYS A 142 -5.98 -57.19 16.18
CA LYS A 142 -5.82 -57.57 17.59
C LYS A 142 -5.30 -59.01 17.73
N THR A 143 -5.80 -59.97 16.92
CA THR A 143 -5.24 -61.33 16.87
C THR A 143 -3.79 -61.35 16.40
N THR A 144 -3.41 -60.55 15.39
CA THR A 144 -2.01 -60.47 14.91
C THR A 144 -1.07 -59.82 15.93
N LYS A 145 -1.50 -58.77 16.64
CA LYS A 145 -0.76 -58.16 17.75
C LYS A 145 -0.56 -59.17 18.89
N TRP A 146 -1.61 -59.88 19.33
CA TRP A 146 -1.53 -60.86 20.41
C TRP A 146 -0.50 -61.96 20.14
N PHE A 147 -0.54 -62.58 18.95
CA PHE A 147 0.44 -63.60 18.55
C PHE A 147 1.87 -63.05 18.43
N LYS A 148 2.09 -61.73 18.30
CA LYS A 148 3.44 -61.13 18.40
C LYS A 148 3.88 -61.03 19.86
N GLY A 149 3.07 -60.41 20.72
CA GLY A 149 3.39 -60.21 22.15
C GLY A 149 3.68 -61.54 22.86
N ARG A 150 2.83 -62.56 22.65
CA ARG A 150 2.98 -63.88 23.29
C ARG A 150 4.31 -64.57 22.97
N ARG A 151 4.85 -64.42 21.75
CA ARG A 151 6.19 -64.94 21.39
C ARG A 151 7.34 -64.18 22.06
N TYR A 152 7.16 -62.88 22.33
CA TYR A 152 8.16 -62.08 23.03
C TYR A 152 8.25 -62.50 24.51
N GLU A 153 7.10 -62.63 25.17
CA GLU A 153 7.01 -63.17 26.54
C GLU A 153 7.65 -64.55 26.67
N GLU A 154 7.36 -65.47 25.75
CA GLU A 154 7.92 -66.82 25.77
C GLU A 154 9.45 -66.81 25.60
N GLY A 155 9.99 -65.91 24.77
CA GLY A 155 11.44 -65.71 24.64
C GLY A 155 12.09 -65.34 25.97
N VAL A 156 11.56 -64.30 26.63
CA VAL A 156 12.06 -63.82 27.94
C VAL A 156 11.97 -64.90 29.03
N GLN A 157 10.89 -65.67 29.06
CA GLN A 157 10.72 -66.78 30.01
C GLN A 157 11.76 -67.90 29.83
N ARG A 158 12.10 -68.25 28.58
CA ARG A 158 13.09 -69.30 28.27
C ARG A 158 14.51 -68.92 28.68
N GLU A 159 14.89 -67.64 28.53
CA GLU A 159 16.23 -67.17 28.94
C GLU A 159 16.43 -67.22 30.45
N ALA A 160 15.39 -66.91 31.25
CA ALA A 160 15.44 -67.02 32.71
C ALA A 160 15.64 -68.48 33.16
N ALA A 161 14.86 -69.42 32.62
CA ALA A 161 14.92 -70.84 32.98
C ALA A 161 16.30 -71.47 32.70
N GLY A 162 17.00 -71.03 31.64
CA GLY A 162 18.34 -71.51 31.30
C GLY A 162 19.41 -71.18 32.35
N GLN A 163 19.25 -70.11 33.13
CA GLN A 163 20.21 -69.72 34.18
C GLN A 163 20.04 -70.50 35.49
N GLU A 164 18.82 -70.99 35.78
CA GLU A 164 18.51 -71.72 37.00
C GLU A 164 19.08 -73.15 36.96
N SER A 165 18.88 -73.86 35.83
CA SER A 165 19.36 -75.23 35.64
C SER A 165 20.88 -75.38 35.78
N LEU A 166 21.64 -74.31 35.51
CA LEU A 166 23.11 -74.32 35.61
C LEU A 166 23.61 -74.31 37.06
N LYS A 167 22.79 -73.86 38.03
CA LYS A 167 23.15 -73.84 39.46
C LYS A 167 22.99 -75.19 40.14
N GLU A 168 21.94 -75.96 39.79
CA GLU A 168 21.68 -77.26 40.43
C GLU A 168 22.77 -78.30 40.12
N GLU A 169 23.26 -78.38 38.88
CA GLU A 169 24.19 -79.45 38.49
C GLU A 169 25.55 -79.33 39.22
N LEU A 170 25.97 -78.11 39.54
CA LEU A 170 27.19 -77.84 40.31
C LEU A 170 27.14 -78.38 41.75
N GLN A 171 25.95 -78.47 42.35
CA GLN A 171 25.81 -78.90 43.75
C GLN A 171 25.84 -80.42 43.93
N ARG A 172 25.49 -81.21 42.92
CA ARG A 172 25.28 -82.67 43.06
C ARG A 172 26.56 -83.52 43.04
N LYS A 173 27.74 -82.95 42.77
CA LYS A 173 29.01 -83.68 42.56
C LYS A 173 29.89 -83.87 43.82
N ALA A 174 29.44 -83.48 45.01
CA ALA A 174 30.34 -83.27 46.17
C ALA A 174 30.35 -84.35 47.30
N VAL A 175 29.52 -85.42 47.28
CA VAL A 175 29.12 -86.11 48.54
C VAL A 175 29.05 -87.66 48.49
N ARG A 176 30.09 -88.42 48.06
CA ARG A 176 30.09 -89.92 48.20
C ARG A 176 31.44 -90.60 48.48
N ALA A 177 31.52 -91.25 49.64
CA ALA A 177 32.46 -92.28 50.14
C ALA A 177 31.85 -92.89 51.45
N ASP A 178 32.24 -94.00 52.10
CA ASP A 178 33.19 -95.10 51.83
C ASP A 178 32.88 -96.34 52.75
N ALA A 179 33.74 -97.38 52.71
CA ALA A 179 34.04 -98.39 53.76
C ALA A 179 33.04 -99.53 54.13
N ASN A 180 33.56 -100.78 54.33
CA ASN A 180 33.03 -101.82 55.26
C ASN A 180 33.83 -103.17 55.38
N GLY A 181 33.60 -103.96 56.46
CA GLY A 181 33.96 -105.42 56.64
C GLY A 181 34.72 -105.82 57.95
N ASN A 182 34.92 -107.09 58.40
CA ASN A 182 34.28 -108.42 58.15
C ASN A 182 34.84 -109.58 59.07
N SER A 183 34.06 -110.67 59.34
CA SER A 183 34.48 -112.06 59.81
C SER A 183 35.16 -112.34 61.19
N LEU A 184 35.34 -113.58 61.74
CA LEU A 184 34.39 -114.73 61.93
C LEU A 184 34.60 -115.77 63.15
N PRO A 185 35.36 -116.92 63.14
CA PRO A 185 34.84 -118.23 63.69
C PRO A 185 35.75 -119.22 64.54
N THR A 186 35.21 -120.43 64.88
CA THR A 186 35.77 -121.80 65.24
C THR A 186 36.09 -122.22 66.72
N LEU A 187 35.49 -123.29 67.33
CA LEU A 187 35.68 -124.81 67.37
C LEU A 187 36.85 -125.30 68.31
N GLU A 188 36.97 -126.50 68.97
CA GLU A 188 36.25 -127.82 69.18
C GLU A 188 36.91 -128.59 70.42
N ASN A 189 36.67 -129.84 70.94
CA ASN A 189 35.68 -130.98 70.93
C ASN A 189 35.85 -131.91 72.21
N SER A 190 35.23 -133.10 72.32
CA SER A 190 35.32 -134.16 73.40
C SER A 190 35.97 -135.51 72.88
N PRO A 191 35.85 -136.78 73.41
CA PRO A 191 35.29 -137.46 74.64
C PRO A 191 36.41 -138.15 75.51
N GLN A 192 36.30 -139.18 76.41
CA GLN A 192 35.18 -140.01 76.92
C GLN A 192 35.22 -140.40 78.44
N GLU A 193 36.30 -140.90 79.08
CA GLU A 193 36.24 -141.09 80.58
C GLU A 193 36.30 -139.77 81.35
N GLN A 194 36.70 -138.72 80.65
CA GLN A 194 36.48 -137.36 81.10
C GLN A 194 35.01 -136.94 80.99
N GLU A 195 34.07 -137.71 80.41
CA GLU A 195 32.71 -137.29 80.02
C GLU A 195 31.86 -136.81 81.19
N THR A 196 31.58 -137.61 82.22
CA THR A 196 30.82 -137.10 83.39
C THR A 196 31.53 -135.95 84.12
N ALA A 197 32.87 -135.95 84.09
CA ALA A 197 33.71 -134.88 84.62
C ALA A 197 33.90 -133.70 83.63
N ARG A 198 33.40 -133.78 82.39
CA ARG A 198 33.37 -132.76 81.34
C ARG A 198 31.98 -132.18 81.31
N GLU A 199 30.93 -132.98 81.22
CA GLU A 199 29.55 -132.61 81.56
C GLU A 199 29.52 -131.75 82.84
N LEU A 200 30.15 -132.16 83.95
CA LEU A 200 30.24 -131.33 85.17
C LEU A 200 31.24 -130.15 85.12
N ARG A 201 32.20 -130.11 84.18
CA ARG A 201 33.09 -128.94 83.96
C ARG A 201 32.54 -127.95 82.94
N ASP A 202 31.71 -128.43 82.02
CA ASP A 202 31.20 -127.80 80.81
C ASP A 202 29.78 -127.28 81.06
N THR A 203 28.89 -127.99 81.77
CA THR A 203 27.73 -127.34 82.43
C THR A 203 28.19 -126.27 83.43
N ARG A 204 29.32 -126.46 84.12
CA ARG A 204 29.96 -125.40 84.92
C ARG A 204 30.67 -124.34 84.06
N ARG A 205 30.96 -124.59 82.78
CA ARG A 205 31.57 -123.63 81.84
C ARG A 205 30.46 -122.77 81.24
N GLU A 206 29.45 -123.40 80.65
CA GLU A 206 28.15 -122.86 80.25
C GLU A 206 27.54 -122.00 81.36
N LEU A 207 27.46 -122.48 82.62
CA LEU A 207 26.94 -121.66 83.72
C LEU A 207 27.81 -120.41 84.02
N ARG A 208 29.12 -120.46 83.74
CA ARG A 208 30.01 -119.27 83.85
C ARG A 208 29.94 -118.39 82.60
N GLU A 209 29.67 -118.95 81.43
CA GLU A 209 29.52 -118.27 80.15
C GLU A 209 28.16 -117.57 80.08
N ALA A 210 27.05 -118.26 80.34
CA ALA A 210 25.72 -117.66 80.51
C ALA A 210 25.69 -116.59 81.63
N ARG A 211 26.47 -116.73 82.71
CA ARG A 211 26.63 -115.66 83.71
C ARG A 211 27.41 -114.45 83.17
N ARG A 212 28.45 -114.66 82.37
CA ARG A 212 29.19 -113.58 81.69
C ARG A 212 28.30 -112.89 80.65
N GLU A 213 27.54 -113.66 79.87
CA GLU A 213 26.57 -113.15 78.90
C GLU A 213 25.48 -112.32 79.60
N LEU A 214 24.90 -112.81 80.70
CA LEU A 214 23.95 -112.04 81.50
C LEU A 214 24.55 -110.75 82.05
N GLU A 215 25.79 -110.75 82.53
CA GLU A 215 26.45 -109.52 82.98
C GLU A 215 26.79 -108.58 81.81
N CYS A 216 27.14 -109.11 80.63
CA CYS A 216 27.29 -108.32 79.40
C CYS A 216 25.95 -107.72 78.93
N TYR A 217 24.85 -108.49 78.93
CA TYR A 217 23.52 -107.99 78.62
C TYR A 217 23.07 -106.92 79.62
N ARG A 218 23.38 -107.10 80.90
CA ARG A 218 23.15 -106.09 81.94
C ARG A 218 23.95 -104.83 81.69
N GLN A 219 25.26 -104.92 81.43
CA GLN A 219 26.09 -103.76 81.09
C GLN A 219 25.59 -103.05 79.82
N ILE A 220 25.13 -103.80 78.81
CA ILE A 220 24.50 -103.23 77.60
C ILE A 220 23.17 -102.53 77.94
N TYR A 221 22.38 -103.08 78.87
CA TYR A 221 21.15 -102.44 79.34
C TYR A 221 21.45 -101.14 80.10
N ASP A 222 22.34 -101.18 81.09
CA ASP A 222 22.72 -100.04 81.93
C ASP A 222 23.37 -98.93 81.09
N ASN A 223 24.17 -99.28 80.08
CA ASN A 223 24.71 -98.32 79.10
C ASN A 223 23.61 -97.67 78.24
N LYS A 224 22.60 -98.43 77.80
CA LYS A 224 21.45 -97.89 77.03
C LYS A 224 20.54 -97.02 77.87
N GLU A 225 20.34 -97.37 79.14
CA GLU A 225 19.60 -96.57 80.11
C GLU A 225 20.31 -95.23 80.34
N ALA A 226 21.64 -95.22 80.49
CA ALA A 226 22.43 -93.99 80.57
C ALA A 226 22.32 -93.15 79.28
N GLU A 227 22.40 -93.76 78.08
CA GLU A 227 22.24 -93.08 76.80
C GLU A 227 20.83 -92.47 76.62
N LEU A 228 19.79 -93.15 77.11
CA LEU A 228 18.41 -92.64 77.14
C LEU A 228 18.26 -91.46 78.11
N GLN A 229 18.91 -91.51 79.27
CA GLN A 229 18.92 -90.40 80.24
C GLN A 229 19.66 -89.17 79.69
N GLU A 230 20.80 -89.33 79.02
CA GLU A 230 21.51 -88.23 78.35
C GLU A 230 20.65 -87.59 77.25
N LYS A 231 20.06 -88.39 76.36
CA LYS A 231 19.14 -87.91 75.32
C LYS A 231 17.93 -87.19 75.92
N THR A 232 17.40 -87.69 77.04
CA THR A 232 16.29 -87.06 77.78
C THR A 232 16.70 -85.71 78.37
N LEU A 233 17.93 -85.56 78.89
CA LEU A 233 18.47 -84.28 79.33
C LEU A 233 18.65 -83.31 78.15
N LYS A 234 19.18 -83.78 77.01
CA LYS A 234 19.36 -82.92 75.82
C LYS A 234 18.03 -82.44 75.22
N ILE A 235 16.98 -83.28 75.25
CA ILE A 235 15.62 -82.88 74.87
C ILE A 235 15.06 -81.80 75.81
N LYS A 236 15.35 -81.85 77.12
CA LYS A 236 14.96 -80.80 78.07
C LYS A 236 15.69 -79.48 77.78
N GLU A 237 17.00 -79.53 77.55
CA GLU A 237 17.81 -78.35 77.18
C GLU A 237 17.28 -77.68 75.90
N LEU A 238 17.04 -78.46 74.84
CA LEU A 238 16.52 -77.95 73.57
C LEU A 238 15.11 -77.35 73.73
N ARG A 239 14.23 -77.95 74.54
CA ARG A 239 12.91 -77.38 74.83
C ARG A 239 13.01 -76.02 75.54
N SER A 240 13.89 -75.89 76.53
CA SER A 240 14.16 -74.59 77.17
C SER A 240 14.69 -73.56 76.16
N ARG A 241 15.64 -73.95 75.30
CA ARG A 241 16.17 -73.05 74.26
C ARG A 241 15.09 -72.60 73.26
N CYS A 242 14.16 -73.49 72.88
CA CYS A 242 13.03 -73.14 72.02
C CYS A 242 12.06 -72.17 72.72
N LYS A 243 11.80 -72.35 74.02
CA LYS A 243 10.96 -71.43 74.80
C LYS A 243 11.55 -70.01 74.81
N ASN A 244 12.82 -69.87 75.17
CA ASN A 244 13.52 -68.57 75.19
C ASN A 244 13.57 -67.92 73.81
N MET A 245 13.64 -68.71 72.73
CA MET A 245 13.63 -68.20 71.35
C MET A 245 12.23 -67.70 70.94
N ASN A 246 11.16 -68.36 71.39
CA ASN A 246 9.79 -67.89 71.16
C ASN A 246 9.51 -66.59 71.92
N GLU A 247 9.97 -66.47 73.17
CA GLU A 247 9.85 -65.23 73.97
C GLU A 247 10.51 -64.04 73.25
N LEU A 248 11.73 -64.22 72.73
CA LEU A 248 12.42 -63.20 71.92
C LEU A 248 11.66 -62.86 70.62
N ILE A 249 10.97 -63.82 70.00
CA ILE A 249 10.15 -63.59 68.81
C ILE A 249 8.89 -62.79 69.16
N GLU A 250 8.29 -63.00 70.33
CA GLU A 250 7.14 -62.23 70.81
C GLU A 250 7.54 -60.77 71.09
N ASP A 251 8.67 -60.53 71.76
CA ASP A 251 9.24 -59.19 72.00
C ASP A 251 9.52 -58.44 70.67
N LEU A 252 10.22 -59.07 69.73
CA LEU A 252 10.55 -58.47 68.44
C LEU A 252 9.30 -58.17 67.59
N ASN A 253 8.25 -58.99 67.68
CA ASN A 253 6.96 -58.71 67.02
C ASN A 253 6.24 -57.52 67.68
N TYR A 254 6.31 -57.39 69.00
CA TYR A 254 5.76 -56.26 69.73
C TYR A 254 6.44 -54.94 69.35
N GLU A 255 7.79 -54.90 69.32
CA GLU A 255 8.55 -53.73 68.88
C GLU A 255 8.24 -53.34 67.43
N ASN A 256 8.22 -54.30 66.50
CA ASN A 256 7.81 -54.06 65.11
C ASN A 256 6.37 -53.52 65.01
N GLY A 257 5.47 -53.98 65.88
CA GLY A 257 4.10 -53.46 66.01
C GLY A 257 4.06 -51.99 66.45
N GLN A 258 4.94 -51.58 67.37
CA GLN A 258 5.06 -50.17 67.78
C GLN A 258 5.67 -49.31 66.68
N LEU A 259 6.77 -49.75 66.06
CA LEU A 259 7.44 -49.01 64.99
C LEU A 259 6.50 -48.74 63.80
N LYS A 260 5.69 -49.73 63.40
CA LYS A 260 4.66 -49.56 62.35
C LYS A 260 3.58 -48.55 62.74
N ARG A 261 3.15 -48.51 64.01
CA ARG A 261 2.20 -47.51 64.50
C ARG A 261 2.78 -46.09 64.47
N CYS A 262 4.03 -45.91 64.90
CA CYS A 262 4.72 -44.62 64.86
C CYS A 262 4.92 -44.12 63.43
N LEU A 263 5.36 -44.99 62.51
CA LEU A 263 5.61 -44.65 61.10
C LEU A 263 4.33 -44.17 60.39
N ASN A 264 3.23 -44.90 60.58
CA ASN A 264 1.95 -44.58 59.95
C ASN A 264 1.28 -43.34 60.58
N GLY A 265 1.47 -43.14 61.89
CA GLY A 265 0.87 -42.03 62.63
C GLY A 265 1.50 -40.67 62.33
N ALA A 266 2.83 -40.59 62.23
CA ALA A 266 3.53 -39.32 62.02
C ALA A 266 3.42 -38.81 60.58
N ASN A 267 3.72 -39.66 59.59
CA ASN A 267 3.92 -39.19 58.20
C ASN A 267 2.62 -39.16 57.37
N GLY A 268 1.58 -39.90 57.76
CA GLY A 268 0.36 -40.06 56.95
C GLY A 268 -0.57 -38.85 57.00
N TYR A 269 -0.83 -38.31 58.19
CA TYR A 269 -1.83 -37.27 58.39
C TYR A 269 -1.35 -35.90 57.91
N GLU A 270 -0.15 -35.46 58.30
CA GLU A 270 0.42 -34.17 57.86
C GLU A 270 0.58 -34.09 56.33
N ALA A 271 0.95 -35.21 55.69
CA ALA A 271 1.02 -35.30 54.23
C ALA A 271 -0.36 -35.20 53.56
N SER A 272 -1.40 -35.81 54.15
CA SER A 272 -2.77 -35.75 53.64
C SER A 272 -3.42 -34.38 53.81
N GLU A 273 -3.21 -33.71 54.96
CA GLU A 273 -3.68 -32.36 55.21
C GLU A 273 -3.04 -31.35 54.23
N ARG A 274 -1.71 -31.45 54.04
CA ARG A 274 -0.98 -30.61 53.09
C ARG A 274 -1.33 -30.90 51.63
N MET A 275 -1.70 -32.14 51.29
CA MET A 275 -2.22 -32.50 49.97
C MET A 275 -3.56 -31.81 49.71
N MET A 276 -4.50 -31.88 50.66
CA MET A 276 -5.80 -31.22 50.57
C MET A 276 -5.68 -29.68 50.49
N GLU A 277 -4.74 -29.08 51.22
CA GLU A 277 -4.47 -27.64 51.12
C GLU A 277 -3.92 -27.23 49.75
N LEU A 278 -3.03 -28.05 49.16
CA LEU A 278 -2.51 -27.84 47.81
C LEU A 278 -3.58 -28.05 46.73
N GLU A 279 -4.46 -29.04 46.86
CA GLU A 279 -5.60 -29.26 45.97
C GLU A 279 -6.54 -28.06 45.97
N ALA A 280 -6.87 -27.51 47.15
CA ALA A 280 -7.68 -26.30 47.27
C ALA A 280 -7.03 -25.07 46.62
N GLN A 281 -5.70 -24.90 46.74
CA GLN A 281 -4.96 -23.84 46.05
C GLN A 281 -4.93 -24.03 44.53
N VAL A 282 -4.78 -25.27 44.05
CA VAL A 282 -4.84 -25.60 42.62
C VAL A 282 -6.22 -25.25 42.05
N GLU A 283 -7.30 -25.56 42.75
CA GLU A 283 -8.66 -25.27 42.28
C GLU A 283 -8.98 -23.77 42.31
N GLU A 284 -8.54 -23.04 43.34
CA GLU A 284 -8.70 -21.57 43.37
C GLU A 284 -7.93 -20.90 42.21
N LEU A 285 -6.75 -21.43 41.85
CA LEU A 285 -5.98 -20.99 40.68
C LEU A 285 -6.60 -21.45 39.35
N SER A 286 -7.31 -22.58 39.34
CA SER A 286 -8.04 -23.10 38.17
C SER A 286 -9.19 -22.16 37.80
N GLU A 287 -10.01 -21.74 38.78
CA GLU A 287 -11.12 -20.82 38.54
C GLU A 287 -10.63 -19.40 38.23
N LYS A 288 -9.57 -18.91 38.90
CA LYS A 288 -8.90 -17.66 38.53
C LYS A 288 -8.39 -17.68 37.08
N ARG A 289 -7.89 -18.82 36.59
CA ARG A 289 -7.50 -19.02 35.19
C ARG A 289 -8.72 -19.03 34.28
N ARG A 290 -9.80 -19.72 34.64
CA ARG A 290 -11.05 -19.80 33.85
C ARG A 290 -11.69 -18.42 33.67
N VAL A 291 -11.78 -17.60 34.72
CA VAL A 291 -12.30 -16.24 34.67
C VAL A 291 -11.43 -15.34 33.77
N LYS A 292 -10.10 -15.42 33.88
CA LYS A 292 -9.19 -14.67 33.00
C LYS A 292 -9.28 -15.10 31.54
N ASN A 293 -9.41 -16.40 31.27
CA ASN A 293 -9.61 -16.90 29.91
C ASN A 293 -10.93 -16.38 29.31
N HIS A 294 -12.03 -16.36 30.07
CA HIS A 294 -13.31 -15.81 29.63
C HIS A 294 -13.25 -14.29 29.35
N GLN A 295 -12.51 -13.53 30.17
CA GLN A 295 -12.21 -12.12 29.90
C GLN A 295 -11.40 -11.94 28.60
N LEU A 296 -10.38 -12.77 28.40
CA LEU A 296 -9.53 -12.75 27.21
C LEU A 296 -10.33 -13.11 25.94
N THR A 297 -11.23 -14.09 25.98
CA THR A 297 -12.13 -14.41 24.86
C THR A 297 -13.10 -13.26 24.54
N ARG A 298 -13.61 -12.53 25.54
CA ARG A 298 -14.44 -11.33 25.32
C ARG A 298 -13.63 -10.22 24.63
N LEU A 299 -12.45 -9.88 25.16
CA LEU A 299 -11.57 -8.87 24.58
C LEU A 299 -11.08 -9.24 23.17
N GLN A 300 -10.84 -10.52 22.89
CA GLN A 300 -10.56 -11.02 21.54
C GLN A 300 -11.74 -10.79 20.59
N LYS A 301 -12.97 -11.09 21.04
CA LYS A 301 -14.18 -10.85 20.26
C LYS A 301 -14.34 -9.36 19.94
N GLU A 302 -14.30 -8.50 20.97
CA GLU A 302 -14.40 -7.04 20.83
C GLU A 302 -13.32 -6.50 19.86
N LEU A 303 -12.08 -6.99 19.97
CA LEU A 303 -11.00 -6.66 19.04
C LEU A 303 -11.29 -7.09 17.59
N THR A 304 -11.91 -8.26 17.37
CA THR A 304 -12.30 -8.69 16.01
C THR A 304 -13.45 -7.85 15.44
N GLU A 305 -14.45 -7.50 16.26
CA GLU A 305 -15.57 -6.64 15.85
C GLU A 305 -15.07 -5.22 15.51
N HIS A 306 -14.16 -4.65 16.31
CA HIS A 306 -13.51 -3.37 16.01
C HIS A 306 -12.65 -3.42 14.74
N LYS A 307 -11.90 -4.51 14.48
CA LYS A 307 -11.14 -4.68 13.23
C LYS A 307 -12.06 -4.71 12.00
N GLN A 308 -13.13 -5.51 12.04
CA GLN A 308 -14.11 -5.57 10.95
C GLN A 308 -14.80 -4.22 10.70
N MET A 309 -15.10 -3.47 11.77
CA MET A 309 -15.68 -2.13 11.69
C MET A 309 -14.72 -1.13 11.02
N LEU A 310 -13.44 -1.12 11.41
CA LEU A 310 -12.41 -0.25 10.82
C LEU A 310 -12.12 -0.61 9.35
N GLU A 311 -12.08 -1.90 9.01
CA GLU A 311 -11.93 -2.33 7.61
C GLU A 311 -13.16 -1.96 6.77
N GLY A 312 -14.36 -2.08 7.34
CA GLY A 312 -15.59 -1.59 6.74
C GLY A 312 -15.61 -0.06 6.54
N GLN A 313 -14.92 0.72 7.37
CA GLN A 313 -14.68 2.15 7.16
C GLN A 313 -13.63 2.40 6.06
N ARG A 314 -12.50 1.69 6.09
CA ARG A 314 -11.43 1.79 5.09
C ARG A 314 -11.97 1.58 3.67
N ASN A 315 -12.71 0.49 3.47
CA ASN A 315 -13.28 0.13 2.17
C ASN A 315 -14.31 1.16 1.65
N ARG A 316 -15.01 1.89 2.54
CA ARG A 316 -15.91 3.00 2.15
C ARG A 316 -15.12 4.22 1.68
N LEU A 317 -14.07 4.59 2.42
CA LEU A 317 -13.19 5.71 2.06
C LEU A 317 -12.42 5.42 0.77
N GLU A 318 -11.93 4.19 0.58
CA GLU A 318 -11.33 3.74 -0.69
C GLU A 318 -12.31 3.89 -1.86
N ALA A 319 -13.54 3.42 -1.71
CA ALA A 319 -14.59 3.57 -2.74
C ALA A 319 -14.99 5.04 -3.00
N GLU A 320 -14.93 5.91 -1.99
CA GLU A 320 -15.16 7.35 -2.14
C GLU A 320 -13.98 8.04 -2.84
N ILE A 321 -12.74 7.71 -2.48
CA ILE A 321 -11.52 8.15 -3.16
C ILE A 321 -11.57 7.75 -4.63
N SER A 322 -11.89 6.50 -4.98
CA SER A 322 -12.02 6.08 -6.39
C SER A 322 -13.15 6.79 -7.14
N ARG A 323 -14.25 7.17 -6.48
CA ARG A 323 -15.32 8.00 -7.07
C ARG A 323 -14.85 9.42 -7.33
N LEU A 324 -14.12 10.03 -6.39
CA LEU A 324 -13.60 11.39 -6.51
C LEU A 324 -12.46 11.46 -7.55
N GLN A 325 -11.55 10.48 -7.56
CA GLN A 325 -10.52 10.34 -8.59
C GLN A 325 -11.14 10.22 -9.98
N ARG A 326 -12.17 9.37 -10.14
CA ARG A 326 -12.88 9.26 -11.42
C ARG A 326 -13.59 10.56 -11.80
N LYS A 327 -14.25 11.26 -10.87
CA LYS A 327 -14.81 12.60 -11.17
C LYS A 327 -13.74 13.59 -11.62
N VAL A 328 -12.57 13.59 -10.98
CA VAL A 328 -11.44 14.44 -11.35
C VAL A 328 -10.87 14.08 -12.73
N GLU A 329 -10.90 12.80 -13.13
CA GLU A 329 -10.52 12.41 -14.50
C GLU A 329 -11.62 12.74 -15.53
N GLU A 330 -12.90 12.51 -15.19
CA GLU A 330 -14.06 12.96 -15.98
C GLU A 330 -14.01 14.49 -16.19
N GLU A 331 -13.65 15.27 -15.17
CA GLU A 331 -13.46 16.73 -15.23
C GLU A 331 -12.17 17.17 -15.97
N LYS A 332 -11.17 16.30 -16.15
CA LYS A 332 -9.98 16.56 -16.99
C LYS A 332 -10.18 16.18 -18.45
N GLU A 333 -10.95 15.13 -18.72
CA GLU A 333 -11.30 14.71 -20.09
C GLU A 333 -12.40 15.61 -20.66
N ALA A 334 -13.36 16.05 -19.83
CA ALA A 334 -14.38 17.06 -20.17
C ALA A 334 -13.80 18.49 -20.20
N VAL A 335 -12.61 18.67 -20.78
CA VAL A 335 -11.94 19.97 -20.93
C VAL A 335 -11.87 20.37 -22.42
N PRO A 336 -13.01 20.75 -23.04
CA PRO A 336 -12.96 21.53 -24.27
C PRO A 336 -12.31 22.88 -24.00
N GLU A 337 -12.47 23.43 -22.79
CA GLU A 337 -11.99 24.76 -22.37
C GLU A 337 -10.47 24.96 -22.57
N LYS A 338 -9.64 23.91 -22.44
CA LYS A 338 -8.19 23.98 -22.74
C LYS A 338 -7.91 23.98 -24.24
N ALA A 339 -8.64 23.18 -25.03
CA ALA A 339 -8.53 23.20 -26.48
C ALA A 339 -9.03 24.54 -27.06
N GLU A 340 -10.09 25.11 -26.47
CA GLU A 340 -10.59 26.45 -26.74
C GLU A 340 -9.60 27.53 -26.30
N LEU A 341 -8.98 27.43 -25.11
CA LEU A 341 -7.93 28.36 -24.65
C LEU A 341 -6.69 28.32 -25.53
N ASP A 342 -6.24 27.14 -25.98
CA ASP A 342 -5.11 27.04 -26.91
C ASP A 342 -5.51 27.52 -28.33
N GLY A 343 -6.75 27.29 -28.77
CA GLY A 343 -7.30 27.90 -29.99
C GLY A 343 -7.36 29.43 -29.93
N LEU A 344 -7.85 29.99 -28.82
CA LEU A 344 -7.87 31.43 -28.53
C LEU A 344 -6.46 32.01 -28.42
N ARG A 345 -5.50 31.26 -27.87
CA ARG A 345 -4.07 31.62 -27.84
C ARG A 345 -3.47 31.70 -29.25
N VAL A 346 -3.83 30.79 -30.15
CA VAL A 346 -3.43 30.85 -31.58
C VAL A 346 -4.12 32.02 -32.29
N ALA A 347 -5.41 32.26 -32.06
CA ALA A 347 -6.11 33.43 -32.60
C ALA A 347 -5.48 34.76 -32.12
N LEU A 348 -5.12 34.84 -30.83
CA LEU A 348 -4.47 35.99 -30.22
C LEU A 348 -3.06 36.23 -30.79
N SER A 349 -2.29 35.18 -31.09
CA SER A 349 -0.96 35.34 -31.69
C SER A 349 -1.05 35.80 -33.15
N GLY A 350 -2.02 35.28 -33.93
CA GLY A 350 -2.34 35.76 -35.26
C GLY A 350 -2.78 37.24 -35.28
N ALA A 351 -3.69 37.62 -34.38
CA ALA A 351 -4.14 39.01 -34.25
C ALA A 351 -2.98 39.96 -33.89
N LYS A 352 -2.08 39.55 -32.98
CA LYS A 352 -0.86 40.32 -32.65
C LYS A 352 0.09 40.48 -33.83
N TYR A 353 0.20 39.48 -34.71
CA TYR A 353 1.01 39.57 -35.93
C TYR A 353 0.40 40.58 -36.92
N GLU A 354 -0.91 40.51 -37.18
CA GLU A 354 -1.58 41.44 -38.09
C GLU A 354 -1.59 42.88 -37.54
N ILE A 355 -1.75 43.10 -36.24
CA ILE A 355 -1.57 44.42 -35.61
C ILE A 355 -0.16 44.96 -35.92
N LYS A 356 0.90 44.19 -35.66
CA LYS A 356 2.29 44.61 -35.90
C LYS A 356 2.59 44.91 -37.38
N LYS A 357 1.94 44.18 -38.29
CA LYS A 357 2.00 44.39 -39.74
C LYS A 357 1.25 45.67 -40.16
N LEU A 358 0.11 45.96 -39.56
CA LEU A 358 -0.62 47.22 -39.75
C LEU A 358 0.13 48.42 -39.15
N GLU A 359 0.77 48.28 -37.99
CA GLU A 359 1.66 49.31 -37.40
C GLU A 359 2.84 49.65 -38.34
N TYR A 360 3.47 48.63 -38.93
CA TYR A 360 4.55 48.81 -39.90
C TYR A 360 4.07 49.55 -41.16
N ASN A 361 2.92 49.14 -41.71
CA ASN A 361 2.32 49.81 -42.86
C ASN A 361 1.91 51.25 -42.54
N LEU A 362 1.31 51.51 -41.37
CA LEU A 362 0.96 52.85 -40.91
C LEU A 362 2.20 53.74 -40.80
N LYS A 363 3.33 53.21 -40.32
CA LYS A 363 4.61 53.93 -40.25
C LYS A 363 5.16 54.26 -41.64
N ILE A 364 4.94 53.41 -42.65
CA ILE A 364 5.27 53.71 -44.05
C ILE A 364 4.38 54.83 -44.60
N GLU A 365 3.05 54.76 -44.40
CA GLU A 365 2.14 55.80 -44.87
C GLU A 365 2.36 57.15 -44.17
N GLN A 366 2.66 57.17 -42.86
CA GLN A 366 3.11 58.36 -42.15
C GLN A 366 4.39 58.95 -42.77
N GLY A 367 5.36 58.11 -43.11
CA GLY A 367 6.58 58.51 -43.82
C GLY A 367 6.30 59.13 -45.19
N LYS A 368 5.36 58.58 -45.96
CA LYS A 368 4.90 59.15 -47.24
C LYS A 368 4.19 60.49 -47.06
N VAL A 369 3.30 60.61 -46.07
CA VAL A 369 2.57 61.87 -45.79
C VAL A 369 3.54 62.98 -45.41
N GLU A 370 4.50 62.73 -44.51
CA GLU A 370 5.49 63.74 -44.13
C GLU A 370 6.44 64.07 -45.31
N ALA A 371 6.78 63.07 -46.15
CA ALA A 371 7.54 63.28 -47.39
C ALA A 371 6.76 64.04 -48.50
N LEU A 372 5.42 64.12 -48.43
CA LEU A 372 4.59 64.97 -49.29
C LEU A 372 4.41 66.39 -48.72
N LYS A 373 4.48 66.52 -47.40
CA LYS A 373 4.35 67.79 -46.67
C LYS A 373 5.57 68.71 -46.88
N ILE A 374 6.78 68.12 -46.87
CA ILE A 374 8.05 68.86 -47.04
C ILE A 374 8.16 69.56 -48.42
N PRO A 375 7.81 68.93 -49.57
CA PRO A 375 7.83 69.59 -50.88
C PRO A 375 6.70 70.58 -51.13
N LEU A 376 5.53 70.41 -50.49
CA LEU A 376 4.35 71.23 -50.76
C LEU A 376 4.39 72.59 -50.09
N GLY A 377 4.94 72.71 -48.88
CA GLY A 377 5.03 74.00 -48.16
C GLY A 377 5.90 75.01 -48.92
N SER A 378 7.22 74.90 -48.76
CA SER A 378 8.18 75.93 -49.21
C SER A 378 7.96 76.40 -50.66
N LYS A 379 7.96 75.48 -51.63
CA LYS A 379 8.04 75.83 -53.06
C LYS A 379 6.71 76.26 -53.68
N ALA A 380 5.57 76.00 -53.03
CA ALA A 380 4.28 76.54 -53.44
C ALA A 380 3.99 77.87 -52.72
N GLU A 381 4.25 77.95 -51.42
CA GLU A 381 4.06 79.17 -50.62
C GLU A 381 4.95 80.31 -51.11
N GLU A 382 6.24 80.07 -51.40
CA GLU A 382 7.13 81.11 -51.98
C GLU A 382 6.60 81.65 -53.32
N LYS A 383 6.02 80.80 -54.16
CA LYS A 383 5.43 81.22 -55.43
C LYS A 383 4.16 82.04 -55.24
N LEU A 384 3.28 81.61 -54.34
CA LEU A 384 2.06 82.36 -54.01
C LEU A 384 2.41 83.72 -53.39
N ILE A 385 3.35 83.77 -52.45
CA ILE A 385 3.82 85.01 -51.81
C ILE A 385 4.46 85.96 -52.83
N THR A 386 5.26 85.47 -53.77
CA THR A 386 5.89 86.32 -54.81
C THR A 386 4.88 86.80 -55.86
N GLN A 387 3.90 85.97 -56.26
CA GLN A 387 2.81 86.39 -57.14
C GLN A 387 1.89 87.42 -56.47
N GLN A 388 1.50 87.19 -55.21
CA GLN A 388 0.68 88.12 -54.43
C GLN A 388 1.36 89.48 -54.28
N ARG A 389 2.66 89.51 -53.94
CA ARG A 389 3.45 90.76 -53.89
C ARG A 389 3.49 91.52 -55.22
N TYR A 390 3.43 90.83 -56.37
CA TYR A 390 3.38 91.46 -57.68
C TYR A 390 1.98 92.04 -58.00
N ILE A 391 0.91 91.33 -57.60
CA ILE A 391 -0.46 91.82 -57.70
C ILE A 391 -0.61 93.11 -56.87
N ASP A 392 -0.26 93.05 -55.58
CA ASP A 392 -0.43 94.14 -54.63
C ASP A 392 0.50 95.33 -54.90
N GLY A 393 1.76 95.05 -55.22
CA GLY A 393 2.80 96.06 -55.40
C GLY A 393 2.94 96.64 -56.81
N THR A 394 2.27 96.08 -57.82
CA THR A 394 2.43 96.54 -59.22
C THR A 394 1.12 96.59 -60.02
N LEU A 395 0.27 95.56 -59.93
CA LEU A 395 -0.97 95.53 -60.74
C LEU A 395 -2.05 96.44 -60.16
N ILE A 396 -2.34 96.35 -58.85
CA ILE A 396 -3.37 97.18 -58.19
C ILE A 396 -3.06 98.69 -58.31
N PRO A 397 -1.84 99.19 -58.03
CA PRO A 397 -1.50 100.60 -58.22
C PRO A 397 -1.65 101.08 -59.67
N LYS A 398 -1.39 100.21 -60.65
CA LYS A 398 -1.55 100.55 -62.07
C LYS A 398 -3.01 100.56 -62.53
N ILE A 399 -3.87 99.72 -61.96
CA ILE A 399 -5.32 99.79 -62.17
C ILE A 399 -5.86 101.12 -61.65
N HIS A 400 -5.57 101.48 -60.38
CA HIS A 400 -6.02 102.76 -59.80
C HIS A 400 -5.53 103.98 -60.59
N PHE A 401 -4.32 103.93 -61.18
CA PHE A 401 -3.82 104.99 -62.05
C PHE A 401 -4.65 105.13 -63.34
N LEU A 402 -4.93 104.01 -64.02
CA LEU A 402 -5.74 104.00 -65.25
C LEU A 402 -7.19 104.42 -64.99
N GLU A 403 -7.76 104.05 -63.84
CA GLU A 403 -9.08 104.51 -63.39
C GLU A 403 -9.11 106.03 -63.17
N ALA A 404 -8.04 106.62 -62.63
CA ALA A 404 -7.90 108.07 -62.48
C ALA A 404 -7.78 108.80 -63.84
N GLU A 405 -7.00 108.25 -64.78
CA GLU A 405 -6.92 108.79 -66.16
C GLU A 405 -8.28 108.71 -66.87
N LEU A 406 -8.98 107.58 -66.79
CA LEU A 406 -10.34 107.41 -67.33
C LEU A 406 -11.34 108.38 -66.71
N LYS A 407 -11.21 108.70 -65.42
CA LYS A 407 -12.07 109.67 -64.72
C LYS A 407 -11.86 111.10 -65.23
N GLU A 408 -10.61 111.52 -65.45
CA GLU A 408 -10.31 112.86 -66.00
C GLU A 408 -10.62 112.93 -67.51
N TYR A 409 -10.47 111.82 -68.27
CA TYR A 409 -10.95 111.70 -69.64
C TYR A 409 -12.47 111.88 -69.72
N ASN A 410 -13.25 111.16 -68.90
CA ASN A 410 -14.71 111.30 -68.89
C ASN A 410 -15.17 112.72 -68.49
N LYS A 411 -14.42 113.40 -67.63
CA LYS A 411 -14.66 114.79 -67.21
C LYS A 411 -14.33 115.81 -68.32
N THR A 412 -13.25 115.60 -69.08
CA THR A 412 -12.95 116.42 -70.27
C THR A 412 -13.94 116.15 -71.41
N LEU A 413 -14.38 114.90 -71.60
CA LEU A 413 -15.45 114.54 -72.54
C LEU A 413 -16.79 115.21 -72.17
N LYS A 414 -17.17 115.23 -70.88
CA LYS A 414 -18.36 116.00 -70.42
C LYS A 414 -18.24 117.49 -70.76
N LYS A 415 -17.07 118.12 -70.58
CA LYS A 415 -16.83 119.52 -71.00
C LYS A 415 -16.94 119.73 -72.51
N VAL A 416 -16.34 118.85 -73.32
CA VAL A 416 -16.42 118.95 -74.79
C VAL A 416 -17.85 118.77 -75.29
N ASN A 417 -18.63 117.88 -74.67
CA ASN A 417 -20.04 117.71 -75.01
C ASN A 417 -20.90 118.92 -74.63
N LEU A 418 -20.57 119.62 -73.53
CA LEU A 418 -21.22 120.89 -73.15
C LEU A 418 -20.90 122.01 -74.15
N MET A 419 -19.61 122.23 -74.48
CA MET A 419 -19.22 123.22 -75.49
C MET A 419 -19.88 122.93 -76.85
N ARG A 420 -19.92 121.66 -77.27
CA ARG A 420 -20.64 121.23 -78.49
C ARG A 420 -22.16 121.34 -78.42
N TYR A 421 -22.74 121.60 -77.26
CA TYR A 421 -24.16 121.93 -77.10
C TYR A 421 -24.34 123.46 -77.18
N GLU A 422 -23.49 124.22 -76.48
CA GLU A 422 -23.44 125.69 -76.52
C GLU A 422 -23.20 126.20 -77.95
N GLU A 423 -22.20 125.68 -78.67
CA GLU A 423 -21.95 125.95 -80.11
C GLU A 423 -23.17 125.71 -80.99
N ARG A 424 -24.01 124.70 -80.67
CA ARG A 424 -25.23 124.40 -81.43
C ARG A 424 -26.34 125.42 -81.13
N GLN A 425 -26.52 125.80 -79.86
CA GLN A 425 -27.46 126.86 -79.48
C GLN A 425 -27.07 128.20 -80.11
N GLU A 426 -25.78 128.57 -80.10
CA GLU A 426 -25.28 129.77 -80.79
C GLU A 426 -25.49 129.70 -82.31
N ALA A 427 -25.23 128.55 -82.94
CA ALA A 427 -25.45 128.36 -84.38
C ALA A 427 -26.95 128.46 -84.75
N ASP A 428 -27.86 127.99 -83.91
CA ASP A 428 -29.31 128.10 -84.16
C ASP A 428 -29.83 129.53 -83.90
N LEU A 429 -29.33 130.22 -82.87
CA LEU A 429 -29.56 131.67 -82.68
C LEU A 429 -29.07 132.48 -83.89
N MET A 430 -27.88 132.17 -84.41
CA MET A 430 -27.32 132.78 -85.63
C MET A 430 -28.18 132.49 -86.87
N LYS A 431 -28.78 131.31 -87.00
CA LYS A 431 -29.76 131.02 -88.09
C LYS A 431 -31.01 131.87 -87.95
N ILE A 432 -31.56 132.00 -86.74
CA ILE A 432 -32.74 132.84 -86.46
C ILE A 432 -32.43 134.31 -86.79
N GLN A 433 -31.29 134.84 -86.32
CA GLN A 433 -30.85 136.20 -86.61
C GLN A 433 -30.64 136.43 -88.12
N ASN A 434 -29.98 135.51 -88.83
CA ASN A 434 -29.81 135.60 -90.28
C ASN A 434 -31.16 135.56 -91.03
N LYS A 435 -32.11 134.72 -90.62
CA LYS A 435 -33.45 134.67 -91.22
C LYS A 435 -34.25 135.96 -90.93
N TRP A 436 -34.09 136.56 -89.74
CA TRP A 436 -34.67 137.86 -89.42
C TRP A 436 -34.06 139.00 -90.26
N MET A 437 -32.73 139.01 -90.44
CA MET A 437 -32.06 139.95 -91.35
C MET A 437 -32.53 139.79 -92.79
N GLN A 438 -32.62 138.55 -93.31
CA GLN A 438 -33.16 138.27 -94.64
C GLN A 438 -34.60 138.78 -94.78
N ASN A 439 -35.48 138.50 -93.82
CA ASN A 439 -36.87 138.98 -93.83
C ASN A 439 -36.97 140.52 -93.76
N THR A 440 -36.01 141.19 -93.12
CA THR A 440 -35.93 142.66 -93.08
C THR A 440 -35.40 143.24 -94.40
N VAL A 441 -34.39 142.62 -95.01
CA VAL A 441 -33.91 142.97 -96.37
C VAL A 441 -35.00 142.74 -97.42
N PHE A 442 -35.76 141.65 -97.34
CA PHE A 442 -36.91 141.40 -98.23
C PHE A 442 -38.02 142.45 -98.06
N ARG A 443 -38.33 142.88 -96.82
CA ARG A 443 -39.28 143.97 -96.57
C ARG A 443 -38.79 145.30 -97.14
N GLN A 444 -37.54 145.69 -96.88
CA GLN A 444 -36.94 146.91 -97.45
C GLN A 444 -36.90 146.87 -98.98
N LYS A 445 -36.63 145.70 -99.58
CA LYS A 445 -36.69 145.52 -101.03
C LYS A 445 -38.11 145.71 -101.57
N ALA A 446 -39.12 145.12 -100.93
CA ALA A 446 -40.53 145.29 -101.32
C ALA A 446 -41.02 146.75 -101.15
N GLU A 447 -40.50 147.48 -100.17
CA GLU A 447 -40.76 148.92 -99.98
C GLU A 447 -40.09 149.77 -101.08
N LEU A 448 -38.86 149.44 -101.47
CA LEU A 448 -38.17 150.07 -102.60
C LEU A 448 -38.84 149.77 -103.96
N GLU A 449 -39.40 148.56 -104.13
CA GLU A 449 -40.19 148.21 -105.31
C GLU A 449 -41.55 148.95 -105.31
N LYS A 450 -42.21 149.11 -104.16
CA LYS A 450 -43.41 149.96 -104.03
C LYS A 450 -43.17 151.44 -104.33
N GLN A 451 -41.96 151.95 -104.12
CA GLN A 451 -41.60 153.34 -104.45
C GLN A 451 -41.33 153.55 -105.96
N LYS A 452 -41.29 152.49 -106.77
CA LYS A 452 -41.11 152.55 -108.23
C LYS A 452 -42.43 152.32 -108.99
N GLY A 453 -43.20 153.38 -109.17
CA GLY A 453 -44.17 153.44 -110.26
C GLY A 453 -43.48 153.78 -111.60
N ALA A 454 -43.92 153.28 -112.76
CA ALA A 454 -44.91 152.22 -112.99
C ALA A 454 -44.76 151.64 -114.40
N GLU A 455 -44.79 150.31 -114.54
CA GLU A 455 -44.96 149.59 -115.82
C GLU A 455 -45.94 148.41 -115.65
N PRO A 456 -46.76 148.05 -116.66
CA PRO A 456 -48.01 147.31 -116.45
C PRO A 456 -47.91 145.77 -116.59
N GLU A 457 -46.81 145.14 -116.17
CA GLU A 457 -46.52 143.71 -116.47
C GLU A 457 -46.32 142.81 -115.22
N ASN A 458 -46.85 143.20 -114.05
CA ASN A 458 -46.42 142.59 -112.78
C ASN A 458 -47.51 142.26 -111.73
N GLN A 459 -48.74 141.95 -112.18
CA GLN A 459 -49.82 141.52 -111.26
C GLN A 459 -49.60 140.11 -110.70
N GLU A 460 -49.22 139.12 -111.52
CA GLU A 460 -48.98 137.74 -111.05
C GLU A 460 -47.84 137.65 -110.03
N LEU A 461 -46.76 138.40 -110.22
CA LEU A 461 -45.62 138.41 -109.27
C LEU A 461 -46.01 139.02 -107.92
N HIS A 462 -46.94 139.99 -107.90
CA HIS A 462 -47.49 140.54 -106.67
C HIS A 462 -48.33 139.50 -105.90
N GLU A 463 -49.13 138.70 -106.61
CA GLU A 463 -49.90 137.60 -106.03
C GLU A 463 -48.96 136.50 -105.47
N ILE A 464 -47.95 136.07 -106.25
CA ILE A 464 -46.92 135.10 -105.83
C ILE A 464 -46.14 135.61 -104.61
N THR A 465 -45.83 136.90 -104.54
CA THR A 465 -45.11 137.50 -103.40
C THR A 465 -45.99 137.52 -102.15
N ARG A 466 -47.28 137.88 -102.28
CA ARG A 466 -48.25 137.81 -101.18
C ARG A 466 -48.43 136.37 -100.68
N LEU A 467 -48.59 135.41 -101.59
CA LEU A 467 -48.76 134.00 -101.26
C LEU A 467 -47.52 133.42 -100.55
N LYS A 468 -46.30 133.79 -100.98
CA LYS A 468 -45.07 133.42 -100.27
C LYS A 468 -45.01 133.99 -98.85
N MET A 469 -45.43 135.24 -98.63
CA MET A 469 -45.51 135.78 -97.26
C MET A 469 -46.48 134.97 -96.39
N THR A 470 -47.70 134.69 -96.88
CA THR A 470 -48.68 133.90 -96.12
C THR A 470 -48.27 132.43 -95.89
N TYR A 471 -47.42 131.86 -96.76
CA TYR A 471 -46.85 130.53 -96.54
C TYR A 471 -45.81 130.57 -95.42
N TYR A 472 -44.89 131.55 -95.45
CA TYR A 472 -43.86 131.70 -94.42
C TYR A 472 -44.41 132.10 -93.05
N ASP A 473 -45.50 132.84 -92.97
CA ASP A 473 -46.14 133.17 -91.69
C ASP A 473 -46.86 131.94 -91.08
N ARG A 474 -47.46 131.06 -91.88
CA ARG A 474 -48.12 129.83 -91.37
C ARG A 474 -47.10 128.80 -90.85
N ASP A 475 -45.99 128.60 -91.55
CA ASP A 475 -44.89 127.74 -91.10
C ASP A 475 -44.36 128.16 -89.71
N VAL A 476 -44.43 129.45 -89.35
CA VAL A 476 -43.88 129.98 -88.10
C VAL A 476 -44.72 129.64 -86.86
N GLU A 477 -46.03 129.44 -86.97
CA GLU A 477 -46.85 129.06 -85.81
C GLU A 477 -46.81 127.55 -85.54
N GLU A 478 -46.99 126.71 -86.57
CA GLU A 478 -47.01 125.25 -86.38
C GLU A 478 -45.63 124.69 -85.99
N THR A 479 -44.54 125.14 -86.62
CA THR A 479 -43.20 124.64 -86.27
C THR A 479 -42.76 125.03 -84.86
N ASN A 480 -43.15 126.20 -84.34
CA ASN A 480 -42.84 126.58 -82.96
C ASN A 480 -43.55 125.69 -81.94
N VAL A 481 -44.82 125.33 -82.16
CA VAL A 481 -45.58 124.47 -81.23
C VAL A 481 -45.04 123.04 -81.21
N GLU A 482 -44.68 122.46 -82.36
CA GLU A 482 -44.05 121.13 -82.38
C GLU A 482 -42.63 121.15 -81.82
N PHE A 483 -41.83 122.17 -82.15
CA PHE A 483 -40.47 122.32 -81.63
C PHE A 483 -40.46 122.44 -80.10
N ILE A 484 -41.32 123.28 -79.52
CA ILE A 484 -41.44 123.42 -78.05
C ILE A 484 -41.91 122.10 -77.40
N LYS A 485 -42.89 121.39 -77.97
CA LYS A 485 -43.31 120.07 -77.47
C LYS A 485 -42.17 119.06 -77.47
N LYS A 486 -41.40 119.00 -78.56
CA LYS A 486 -40.25 118.11 -78.67
C LYS A 486 -39.16 118.46 -77.66
N LEU A 487 -38.87 119.75 -77.48
CA LEU A 487 -37.84 120.23 -76.56
C LEU A 487 -38.22 119.96 -75.09
N ILE A 488 -39.51 119.99 -74.74
CA ILE A 488 -40.01 119.56 -73.42
C ILE A 488 -39.84 118.04 -73.22
N LEU A 489 -40.14 117.22 -74.23
CA LEU A 489 -39.95 115.77 -74.18
C LEU A 489 -38.48 115.36 -74.05
N GLU A 490 -37.58 115.95 -74.85
CA GLU A 490 -36.14 115.68 -74.75
C GLU A 490 -35.57 116.11 -73.37
N ASN A 491 -36.06 117.19 -72.77
CA ASN A 491 -35.67 117.58 -71.39
C ASN A 491 -36.19 116.61 -70.32
N LEU A 492 -37.41 116.07 -70.47
CA LEU A 492 -37.92 115.02 -69.57
C LEU A 492 -37.07 113.75 -69.64
N GLU A 493 -36.79 113.22 -70.85
CA GLU A 493 -35.92 112.04 -71.00
C GLU A 493 -34.50 112.28 -70.44
N LEU A 494 -33.94 113.48 -70.61
CA LEU A 494 -32.63 113.83 -70.07
C LEU A 494 -32.65 113.93 -68.54
N THR A 495 -33.74 114.42 -67.94
CA THR A 495 -33.90 114.52 -66.48
C THR A 495 -34.01 113.14 -65.83
N GLU A 496 -34.82 112.24 -66.42
CA GLU A 496 -34.92 110.84 -65.97
C GLU A 496 -33.58 110.09 -66.13
N ARG A 497 -32.87 110.29 -67.25
CA ARG A 497 -31.55 109.69 -67.48
C ARG A 497 -30.47 110.23 -66.53
N LEU A 498 -30.56 111.47 -66.06
CA LEU A 498 -29.66 112.01 -65.05
C LEU A 498 -29.97 111.43 -63.66
N ALA A 499 -31.25 111.32 -63.27
CA ALA A 499 -31.65 110.70 -62.01
C ALA A 499 -31.23 109.22 -61.92
N LEU A 500 -31.19 108.50 -63.04
CA LEU A 500 -30.66 107.14 -63.16
C LEU A 500 -29.13 107.04 -63.24
N TRP A 501 -28.40 108.17 -63.17
CA TRP A 501 -26.92 108.25 -63.21
C TRP A 501 -26.31 108.81 -61.92
N GLU A 502 -27.14 109.16 -60.95
CA GLU A 502 -26.75 109.60 -59.60
C GLU A 502 -27.10 108.57 -58.50
N GLN A 503 -27.53 107.36 -58.91
CA GLN A 503 -27.61 106.14 -58.09
C GLN A 503 -26.50 105.16 -58.46
#